data_AF-A0A6B0WN02-F1
#
_entry.id   AF-A0A6B0WN02-F1
#
_cell.length_a   1.000
_cell.length_b   1.000
_cell.length_c   1.000
_cell.angle_alpha   90.00
_cell.angle_beta   90.00
_cell.angle_gamma   90.00
#
_symmetry.space_group_name_H-M   'P 1'
#
loop_
_entity.id
_entity.type
_entity.pdbx_description
1 polymer ?
#
loop_
_entity_poly.entity_id
_entity_poly.type
_entity_poly.pdbx_seq_one_letter_code
_entity_poly.pdbx_strand_id
1 'polypeptide(L)'
;MGAWLLAIAIALAHGLLAVWIIVGAPLAALRHRLMSWYLVMLVPTAAVNLLQLPCPLTVWEKHFWRLAGETPYRGGFISNYFVKPFHSPGLSPSDETVLLVAVVVWCLSWLLFAAVSRLRLRMRL
;
A
#
# COMPACT_ATOMS: atom_id res chain seq x y z
N MET A 1 25.51 -12.63 -0.36
CA MET A 1 25.04 -12.18 0.98
C MET A 1 24.28 -10.86 0.91
N GLY A 2 24.78 -9.80 0.24
CA GLY A 2 24.09 -8.50 0.20
C GLY A 2 22.69 -8.49 -0.47
N ALA A 3 22.48 -9.28 -1.52
CA ALA A 3 21.19 -9.33 -2.24
C ALA A 3 20.01 -9.76 -1.36
N TRP A 4 20.24 -10.68 -0.41
CA TRP A 4 19.25 -11.11 0.58
C TRP A 4 18.79 -9.96 1.48
N LEU A 5 19.74 -9.17 1.99
CA LEU A 5 19.45 -8.03 2.85
C LEU A 5 18.64 -6.97 2.10
N LEU A 6 18.95 -6.72 0.82
CA LEU A 6 18.17 -5.82 -0.02
C LEU A 6 16.76 -6.34 -0.27
N ALA A 7 16.60 -7.63 -0.59
CA ALA A 7 15.28 -8.23 -0.80
C ALA A 7 14.39 -8.09 0.44
N ILE A 8 14.94 -8.38 1.62
CA ILE A 8 14.24 -8.22 2.90
C ILE A 8 13.91 -6.74 3.16
N ALA A 9 14.86 -5.84 2.97
CA ALA A 9 14.65 -4.41 3.20
C ALA A 9 13.54 -3.84 2.30
N ILE A 10 13.49 -4.25 1.03
CA ILE A 10 12.46 -3.81 0.09
C ILE A 10 11.10 -4.43 0.45
N ALA A 11 11.06 -5.72 0.81
CA ALA A 11 9.83 -6.36 1.26
C ALA A 11 9.26 -5.66 2.50
N LEU A 12 10.11 -5.35 3.49
CA LEU A 12 9.72 -4.59 4.67
C LEU A 12 9.24 -3.19 4.28
N ALA A 13 9.98 -2.45 3.47
CA ALA A 13 9.57 -1.12 3.01
C ALA A 13 8.21 -1.16 2.29
N HIS A 14 7.96 -2.19 1.48
CA HIS A 14 6.68 -2.37 0.80
C HIS A 14 5.54 -2.70 1.77
N GLY A 15 5.80 -3.56 2.76
CA GLY A 15 4.85 -3.82 3.84
C GLY A 15 4.53 -2.57 4.66
N LEU A 16 5.54 -1.78 5.00
CA LEU A 16 5.36 -0.49 5.70
C LEU A 16 4.56 0.49 4.85
N LEU A 17 4.81 0.57 3.54
CA LEU A 17 4.01 1.39 2.62
C LEU A 17 2.54 0.94 2.66
N ALA A 18 2.27 -0.36 2.52
CA ALA A 18 0.92 -0.90 2.54
C ALA A 18 0.19 -0.55 3.85
N VAL A 19 0.85 -0.76 5.00
CA VAL A 19 0.31 -0.38 6.33
C VAL A 19 0.09 1.14 6.42
N TRP A 20 1.03 1.95 5.92
CA TRP A 20 0.93 3.40 5.90
C TRP A 20 -0.24 3.90 5.05
N ILE A 21 -0.58 3.24 3.94
CA ILE A 21 -1.76 3.62 3.14
C ILE A 21 -3.05 3.50 3.96
N ILE A 22 -3.18 2.44 4.76
CA ILE A 22 -4.38 2.18 5.57
C ILE A 22 -4.44 3.08 6.82
N VAL A 23 -3.35 3.13 7.58
CA VAL A 23 -3.27 3.85 8.86
C VAL A 23 -3.01 5.35 8.66
N GLY A 24 -2.34 5.72 7.57
CA GLY A 24 -2.02 7.09 7.23
C GLY A 24 -3.24 7.91 6.86
N ALA A 25 -4.32 7.30 6.32
CA ALA A 25 -5.53 8.02 5.94
C ALA A 25 -6.20 8.75 7.14
N PRO A 26 -6.55 8.05 8.24
CA PRO A 26 -7.07 8.73 9.43
C PRO A 26 -6.03 9.65 10.08
N LEU A 27 -4.76 9.24 10.14
CA LEU A 27 -3.71 10.04 10.77
C LEU A 27 -3.50 11.38 10.03
N ALA A 28 -3.52 11.38 8.70
CA ALA A 28 -3.43 12.56 7.86
C ALA A 28 -4.69 13.43 7.93
N ALA A 29 -5.86 12.82 8.11
CA ALA A 29 -7.10 13.53 8.35
C ALA A 29 -7.06 14.32 9.67
N LEU A 30 -6.55 13.71 10.74
CA LEU A 30 -6.41 14.33 12.06
C LEU A 30 -5.24 15.31 12.14
N ARG A 31 -4.14 15.06 11.43
CA ARG A 31 -2.93 15.90 11.44
C ARG A 31 -2.61 16.43 10.05
N HIS A 32 -3.08 17.64 9.73
CA HIS A 32 -2.95 18.24 8.40
C HIS A 32 -1.50 18.28 7.87
N ARG A 33 -0.49 18.43 8.73
CA ARG A 33 0.93 18.43 8.31
C ARG A 33 1.38 17.12 7.67
N LEU A 34 0.70 16.01 7.96
CA LEU A 34 0.98 14.69 7.38
C LEU A 34 0.23 14.45 6.06
N MET A 35 -0.71 15.32 5.68
CA MET A 35 -1.52 15.13 4.46
C MET A 35 -0.67 15.20 3.20
N SER A 36 0.29 16.13 3.10
CA SER A 36 1.19 16.21 1.95
C SER A 36 2.02 14.93 1.80
N TRP A 37 2.62 14.45 2.89
CA TRP A 37 3.38 13.21 2.92
C TRP A 37 2.55 11.98 2.58
N TYR A 38 1.32 11.91 3.10
CA TYR A 38 0.40 10.83 2.79
C TYR A 38 0.04 10.81 1.30
N LEU A 39 -0.28 11.96 0.72
CA LEU A 39 -0.61 12.07 -0.71
C LEU A 39 0.56 11.72 -1.63
N VAL A 40 1.79 12.12 -1.28
CA VAL A 40 3.01 11.78 -2.05
C VAL A 40 3.19 10.26 -2.18
N MET A 41 2.80 9.50 -1.16
CA MET A 41 2.88 8.03 -1.20
C MET A 41 1.62 7.39 -1.79
N LEU A 42 0.44 7.94 -1.48
CA LEU A 42 -0.85 7.43 -1.94
C LEU A 42 -1.02 7.55 -3.44
N VAL A 43 -0.75 8.73 -4.03
CA VAL A 43 -1.02 9.00 -5.45
C VAL A 43 -0.30 8.02 -6.39
N PRO A 44 1.04 7.84 -6.31
CA PRO A 44 1.71 6.88 -7.17
C PRO A 44 1.22 5.46 -6.87
N THR A 45 1.07 5.08 -5.60
CA THR A 45 0.58 3.74 -5.20
C THR A 45 -0.80 3.44 -5.81
N ALA A 46 -1.73 4.39 -5.72
CA ALA A 46 -3.05 4.28 -6.31
C ALA A 46 -2.98 4.16 -7.84
N ALA A 47 -2.13 4.96 -8.49
CA ALA A 47 -1.96 4.88 -9.94
C ALA A 47 -1.47 3.48 -10.39
N VAL A 48 -0.46 2.91 -9.71
CA VAL A 48 0.04 1.57 -10.09
C VAL A 48 -1.04 0.51 -9.93
N ASN A 49 -1.79 0.54 -8.83
CA ASN A 49 -2.83 -0.47 -8.55
C ASN A 49 -4.06 -0.31 -9.44
N LEU A 50 -4.54 0.92 -9.67
CA LEU A 50 -5.71 1.18 -10.51
C LEU A 50 -5.45 0.89 -12.00
N LEU A 51 -4.23 1.16 -12.47
CA LEU A 51 -3.82 0.83 -13.84
C LEU A 51 -3.39 -0.64 -13.99
N GLN A 52 -3.50 -1.45 -12.93
CA GLN A 52 -3.04 -2.84 -12.89
C GLN A 52 -1.57 -3.01 -13.33
N LEU A 53 -0.76 -1.99 -13.08
CA LEU A 53 0.66 -2.00 -13.39
C LEU A 53 1.42 -2.78 -12.30
N PRO A 54 2.56 -3.42 -12.64
CA PRO A 54 3.38 -4.09 -11.65
C PRO A 54 3.94 -3.08 -10.65
N CYS A 55 3.71 -3.30 -9.34
CA CYS A 55 4.28 -2.46 -8.30
C CYS A 55 5.82 -2.48 -8.37
N PRO A 56 6.50 -1.33 -8.50
CA PRO A 56 7.94 -1.29 -8.66
C PRO A 56 8.65 -1.95 -7.46
N LEU A 57 8.15 -1.77 -6.23
CA LEU A 57 8.75 -2.40 -5.05
C LEU A 57 8.73 -3.93 -5.16
N THR A 58 7.63 -4.53 -5.61
CA THR A 58 7.55 -5.99 -5.82
C THR A 58 8.47 -6.46 -6.94
N VAL A 59 8.62 -5.69 -8.01
CA VAL A 59 9.55 -6.03 -9.10
C VAL A 59 10.99 -6.07 -8.58
N TRP A 60 11.38 -5.07 -7.79
CA TRP A 60 12.71 -4.96 -7.22
C TRP A 60 12.96 -6.05 -6.18
N GLU A 61 12.00 -6.29 -5.28
CA GLU A 61 12.05 -7.37 -4.29
C GLU A 61 12.29 -8.73 -4.96
N LYS A 62 11.45 -9.09 -5.95
CA LYS A 62 11.60 -10.36 -6.68
C LYS A 62 12.90 -10.42 -7.48
N HIS A 63 13.41 -9.29 -7.94
CA HIS A 63 14.72 -9.21 -8.61
C HIS A 63 15.86 -9.54 -7.65
N PHE A 64 15.88 -8.94 -6.45
CA PHE A 64 16.91 -9.23 -5.45
C PHE A 64 16.79 -10.65 -4.89
N TRP A 65 15.58 -11.20 -4.77
CA TRP A 65 15.40 -12.62 -4.45
C TRP A 65 16.03 -13.55 -5.48
N ARG A 66 15.86 -13.27 -6.78
CA ARG A 66 16.53 -14.03 -7.85
C ARG A 66 18.05 -13.91 -7.78
N LEU A 67 18.57 -12.71 -7.56
CA LEU A 67 20.03 -12.49 -7.38
C LEU A 67 20.59 -13.19 -6.13
N ALA A 68 19.74 -13.41 -5.13
CA ALA A 68 20.05 -14.14 -3.92
C ALA A 68 20.03 -15.68 -4.10
N GLY A 69 19.69 -16.18 -5.29
CA GLY A 69 19.58 -17.61 -5.58
C GLY A 69 18.23 -18.23 -5.19
N GLU A 70 17.28 -17.40 -4.73
CA GLU A 70 15.96 -17.84 -4.30
C GLU A 70 14.94 -17.77 -5.44
N THR A 71 13.92 -18.62 -5.35
CA THR A 71 12.77 -18.58 -6.27
C THR A 71 11.70 -17.66 -5.68
N PRO A 72 11.42 -16.48 -6.28
CA PRO A 72 10.43 -15.58 -5.72
C PRO A 72 9.02 -16.15 -5.79
N TYR A 73 8.18 -15.76 -4.84
CA TYR A 73 6.78 -16.18 -4.80
C TYR A 73 6.00 -15.74 -6.05
N ARG A 74 5.00 -16.55 -6.41
CA ARG A 74 4.04 -16.25 -7.48
C ARG A 74 2.85 -15.46 -6.93
N GLY A 75 2.34 -14.53 -7.74
CA GLY A 75 1.22 -13.64 -7.39
C GLY A 75 1.62 -12.31 -6.74
N GLY A 76 0.64 -11.68 -6.09
CA GLY A 76 0.76 -10.37 -5.44
C GLY A 76 1.45 -10.40 -4.08
N PHE A 77 2.03 -9.27 -3.69
CA PHE A 77 2.72 -9.10 -2.40
C PHE A 77 1.78 -9.29 -1.20
N ILE A 78 0.59 -8.68 -1.24
CA ILE A 78 -0.41 -8.78 -0.17
C ILE A 78 -0.88 -10.22 0.01
N SER A 79 -1.19 -10.92 -1.08
CA SER A 79 -1.55 -12.34 -0.99
C SER A 79 -0.46 -13.15 -0.30
N ASN A 80 0.81 -12.96 -0.68
CA ASN A 80 1.92 -13.74 -0.15
C ASN A 80 2.21 -13.47 1.32
N TYR A 81 2.29 -12.20 1.73
CA TYR A 81 2.76 -11.82 3.07
C TYR A 81 1.63 -11.59 4.09
N PHE A 82 0.45 -11.19 3.65
CA PHE A 82 -0.65 -10.83 4.56
C PHE A 82 -1.80 -11.83 4.57
N VAL A 83 -1.99 -12.61 3.50
CA VAL A 83 -3.14 -13.53 3.41
C VAL A 83 -2.74 -14.98 3.56
N LYS A 84 -1.80 -15.48 2.75
CA LYS A 84 -1.36 -16.89 2.79
C LYS A 84 -0.98 -17.40 4.19
N PRO A 85 -0.34 -16.61 5.08
CA PRO A 85 -0.04 -17.06 6.43
C PRO A 85 -1.28 -17.39 7.28
N PHE A 86 -2.44 -16.82 6.96
CA PHE A 86 -3.71 -17.02 7.68
C PHE A 86 -4.75 -17.80 6.86
N HIS A 87 -4.66 -17.79 5.53
CA HIS A 87 -5.57 -18.44 4.60
C HIS A 87 -4.82 -19.00 3.39
N SER A 88 -4.59 -20.32 3.40
CA SER A 88 -3.71 -21.04 2.46
C SER A 88 -3.99 -20.84 0.95
N PRO A 89 -5.26 -20.70 0.49
CA PRO A 89 -5.54 -20.38 -0.92
C PRO A 89 -4.93 -19.05 -1.40
N GLY A 90 -4.60 -18.14 -0.48
CA GLY A 90 -4.22 -16.78 -0.83
C GLY A 90 -5.42 -15.95 -1.27
N LEU A 91 -5.17 -14.96 -2.14
CA LEU A 91 -6.23 -14.14 -2.73
C LEU A 91 -6.44 -14.61 -4.18
N SER A 92 -7.71 -14.81 -4.56
CA SER A 92 -8.05 -14.92 -5.98
C SER A 92 -7.97 -13.54 -6.65
N PRO A 93 -7.90 -13.45 -7.99
CA PRO A 93 -7.92 -12.17 -8.70
C PRO A 93 -9.15 -11.30 -8.39
N SER A 94 -10.30 -11.94 -8.15
CA SER A 94 -11.52 -11.25 -7.70
C SER A 94 -11.35 -10.71 -6.29
N ASP A 95 -10.73 -11.45 -5.37
CA ASP A 95 -10.51 -10.99 -4.00
C ASP A 95 -9.51 -9.83 -3.95
N GLU A 96 -8.46 -9.86 -4.78
CA GLU A 96 -7.52 -8.73 -4.92
C GLU A 96 -8.24 -7.47 -5.40
N THR A 97 -9.17 -7.61 -6.35
CA THR A 97 -9.98 -6.49 -6.85
C THR A 97 -10.91 -5.94 -5.75
N VAL A 98 -11.60 -6.81 -5.01
CA VAL A 98 -12.47 -6.43 -3.90
C VAL A 98 -11.66 -5.70 -2.81
N LEU A 99 -10.48 -6.22 -2.48
CA LEU A 99 -9.57 -5.58 -1.51
C LEU A 99 -9.13 -4.19 -1.99
N LEU A 100 -8.75 -4.06 -3.26
CA LEU A 100 -8.39 -2.76 -3.84
C LEU A 100 -9.54 -1.76 -3.73
N VAL A 101 -10.76 -2.15 -4.13
CA VAL A 101 -11.95 -1.30 -4.03
C VAL A 101 -12.21 -0.89 -2.59
N ALA A 102 -12.14 -1.83 -1.64
CA ALA A 102 -12.32 -1.55 -0.21
C ALA A 102 -11.30 -0.53 0.31
N VAL A 103 -10.02 -0.67 -0.06
CA VAL A 103 -8.96 0.27 0.32
C VAL A 103 -9.18 1.65 -0.31
N VAL A 104 -9.60 1.71 -1.57
CA VAL A 104 -9.92 2.98 -2.24
C VAL A 104 -11.06 3.70 -1.52
N VAL A 105 -12.16 3.00 -1.25
CA VAL A 105 -13.32 3.55 -0.52
C VAL A 105 -12.90 4.04 0.87
N TRP A 106 -12.08 3.26 1.58
CA TRP A 106 -11.54 3.66 2.89
C TRP A 106 -10.75 4.96 2.80
N CYS A 107 -9.78 5.05 1.88
CA CYS A 107 -8.93 6.23 1.73
C CYS A 107 -9.75 7.46 1.35
N LEU A 108 -10.67 7.33 0.37
CA LEU A 108 -11.54 8.43 -0.05
C LEU A 108 -12.44 8.92 1.08
N SER A 109 -12.98 8.03 1.90
CA SER A 109 -13.83 8.41 3.04
C SER A 109 -13.10 9.33 4.02
N TRP A 110 -11.85 8.99 4.37
CA TRP A 110 -11.02 9.80 5.26
C TRP A 110 -10.57 11.12 4.62
N LEU A 111 -10.24 11.11 3.33
CA LEU A 111 -9.89 12.34 2.60
C LEU A 111 -11.08 13.30 2.51
N LEU A 112 -12.28 12.79 2.24
CA LEU A 112 -13.52 13.58 2.24
C LEU A 112 -13.80 14.15 3.63
N PHE A 113 -13.70 13.33 4.68
CA PHE A 113 -13.84 13.79 6.06
C PHE A 113 -12.84 14.92 6.39
N ALA A 114 -11.57 14.78 5.99
CA ALA A 114 -10.54 15.80 6.18
C ALA A 114 -10.86 17.09 5.41
N ALA A 115 -11.36 17.00 4.17
CA ALA A 115 -11.72 18.17 3.38
C ALA A 115 -12.91 18.92 3.98
N VAL A 116 -13.98 18.21 4.34
CA VAL A 116 -15.20 18.79 4.93
C VAL A 116 -14.91 19.42 6.29
N SER A 117 -14.13 18.76 7.16
CA SER A 117 -13.77 19.31 8.48
C SER A 117 -12.98 20.61 8.36
N ARG A 118 -12.06 20.71 7.39
CA ARG A 118 -11.30 21.94 7.13
C ARG A 118 -12.17 23.07 6.60
N LEU A 119 -13.08 22.79 5.67
CA LEU A 119 -14.02 23.79 5.16
C LEU A 119 -14.91 24.34 6.29
N ARG A 120 -15.39 23.46 7.17
CA ARG A 120 -16.19 23.86 8.35
C ARG A 120 -15.40 24.74 9.33
N LEU A 121 -14.12 24.45 9.57
CA LEU A 121 -13.27 25.26 10.44
C LEU A 121 -12.99 26.65 9.84
N ARG A 122 -12.81 26.73 8.51
CA ARG A 122 -12.59 28.01 7.81
C ARG A 122 -13.83 28.92 7.81
N MET A 123 -15.04 28.37 7.75
CA MET A 123 -16.28 29.14 7.79
C MET A 123 -16.67 29.63 9.20
N ARG A 124 -16.02 29.11 10.25
CA ARG A 124 -16.26 29.51 11.65
C ARG A 124 -15.33 30.64 12.12
N LEU A 125 -14.32 31.00 11.34
CA LEU A 125 -13.37 32.10 11.57
C LEU A 125 -13.78 33.30 10.73
#